data_AF-A0A0Q1AGJ2-F1
#
_entry.id   AF-A0A0Q1AGJ2-F1
#
_cell.length_a   1.000
_cell.length_b   1.000
_cell.length_c   1.000
_cell.angle_alpha   90.00
_cell.angle_beta   90.00
_cell.angle_gamma   90.00
#
_symmetry.space_group_name_H-M   'P 1'
#
loop_
_entity.id
_entity.type
_entity.pdbx_description
1 polymer ?
#
loop_
_entity_poly.entity_id
_entity_poly.type
_entity_poly.pdbx_seq_one_letter_code
_entity_poly.pdbx_strand_id
1 'polypeptide(L)'
;MGEENYRIGVDKILDDEVSIYELTIAVAREAKKINTMAKIKGEKLDEKPLVLSLKKLQAGDLSFYYKDKPEIEEEEDEDEEDSEEPETEE
;
A
#
# COMPACT_ATOMS: atom_id res chain seq x y z
N MET A 1 -19.89 21.28 -3.35
CA MET A 1 -18.79 20.65 -2.58
C MET A 1 -17.83 20.11 -3.61
N GLY A 2 -16.63 20.69 -3.68
CA GLY A 2 -15.66 20.37 -4.74
C GLY A 2 -14.95 19.07 -4.43
N GLU A 3 -14.89 18.17 -5.41
CA GLU A 3 -13.99 17.03 -5.39
C GLU A 3 -12.56 17.57 -5.50
N GLU A 4 -11.87 17.68 -4.36
CA GLU A 4 -10.44 17.95 -4.37
C GLU A 4 -9.74 16.75 -4.98
N ASN A 5 -9.29 16.92 -6.23
CA ASN A 5 -8.43 15.96 -6.90
C ASN A 5 -7.14 15.80 -6.09
N TYR A 6 -7.04 14.74 -5.30
CA TYR A 6 -5.83 14.35 -4.57
C TYR A 6 -4.75 13.87 -5.55
N ARG A 7 -4.18 14.80 -6.30
CA ARG A 7 -3.00 14.54 -7.13
C ARG A 7 -1.78 14.80 -6.27
N ILE A 8 -1.33 13.77 -5.55
CA ILE A 8 -0.04 13.82 -4.85
C ILE A 8 1.06 13.78 -5.91
N GLY A 9 1.76 14.90 -6.05
CA GLY A 9 2.89 15.02 -6.96
C GLY A 9 4.13 14.35 -6.38
N VAL A 10 4.52 13.21 -6.96
CA VAL A 10 5.73 12.48 -6.58
C VAL A 10 7.00 13.31 -6.86
N ASP A 11 6.90 14.28 -7.78
CA ASP A 11 7.90 15.30 -8.09
C ASP A 11 8.32 16.15 -6.89
N LYS A 12 7.47 16.28 -5.87
CA LYS A 12 7.80 17.02 -4.63
C LYS A 12 8.57 16.20 -3.60
N ILE A 13 8.74 14.90 -3.85
CA ILE A 13 9.33 13.93 -2.92
C ILE A 13 10.68 13.42 -3.44
N LEU A 14 10.89 13.47 -4.75
CA LEU A 14 12.11 13.03 -5.41
C LEU A 14 13.14 14.17 -5.43
N ASP A 15 14.11 14.12 -4.51
CA ASP A 15 15.42 14.74 -4.73
C ASP A 15 16.23 13.88 -5.74
N ASP A 16 17.19 14.49 -6.44
CA ASP A 16 18.00 13.84 -7.50
C ASP A 16 18.73 12.55 -7.06
N GLU A 17 18.85 12.31 -5.74
CA GLU A 17 19.50 11.13 -5.17
C GLU A 17 18.54 9.97 -4.84
N VAL A 18 17.23 10.13 -5.06
CA VAL A 18 16.21 9.14 -4.69
C VAL A 18 15.78 8.30 -5.89
N SER A 19 15.96 6.98 -5.79
CA SER A 19 15.42 6.05 -6.77
C SER A 19 13.89 6.01 -6.69
N ILE A 20 13.22 6.42 -7.77
CA ILE A 20 11.76 6.34 -7.87
C ILE A 20 11.23 4.91 -7.71
N TYR A 21 12.04 3.91 -8.08
CA TYR A 21 11.68 2.50 -7.91
C TYR A 21 11.69 2.09 -6.44
N GLU A 22 12.72 2.47 -5.68
CA GLU A 22 12.79 2.18 -4.25
C GLU A 22 11.65 2.87 -3.50
N LEU A 23 11.35 4.12 -3.87
CA LEU A 23 10.21 4.87 -3.33
C LEU A 23 8.88 4.17 -3.64
N THR A 24 8.71 3.67 -4.87
CA THR A 24 7.51 2.92 -5.26
C THR A 24 7.35 1.64 -4.44
N ILE A 25 8.44 0.89 -4.23
CA ILE A 25 8.41 -0.35 -3.43
C ILE A 25 8.07 -0.03 -1.97
N ALA A 26 8.69 1.01 -1.39
CA ALA A 26 8.41 1.44 -0.02
C ALA A 26 6.93 1.81 0.17
N VAL A 27 6.36 2.57 -0.77
CA VAL A 27 4.95 2.97 -0.76
C VAL A 27 4.03 1.75 -0.87
N ALA A 28 4.34 0.81 -1.77
CA ALA A 28 3.55 -0.39 -1.97
C ALA A 28 3.54 -1.30 -0.72
N ARG A 29 4.69 -1.47 -0.08
CA ARG A 29 4.82 -2.26 1.16
C ARG A 29 4.03 -1.66 2.30
N GLU A 30 4.14 -0.36 2.51
CA GLU A 30 3.37 0.32 3.56
C GLU A 30 1.87 0.27 3.26
N ALA A 31 1.45 0.37 1.99
CA ALA A 31 0.05 0.19 1.61
C ALA A 31 -0.46 -1.24 1.91
N LYS A 32 0.34 -2.28 1.62
CA LYS A 32 0.03 -3.67 1.99
C LYS A 32 -0.16 -3.80 3.50
N LYS A 33 0.79 -3.27 4.29
CA LYS A 33 0.72 -3.27 5.76
C LYS A 33 -0.52 -2.58 6.31
N ILE A 34 -0.87 -1.40 5.77
CA ILE A 34 -2.09 -0.67 6.16
C ILE A 34 -3.33 -1.53 5.89
N ASN A 35 -3.40 -2.17 4.72
CA ASN A 35 -4.51 -3.03 4.35
C ASN A 35 -4.61 -4.27 5.27
N THR A 36 -3.51 -4.97 5.50
CA THR A 36 -3.45 -6.14 6.38
C THR A 36 -3.88 -5.78 7.81
N MET A 37 -3.38 -4.68 8.36
CA MET A 37 -3.77 -4.22 9.70
C MET A 37 -5.25 -3.85 9.79
N ALA A 38 -5.81 -3.23 8.74
CA ALA A 38 -7.24 -2.91 8.69
C ALA A 38 -8.09 -4.19 8.66
N LYS A 39 -7.71 -5.19 7.86
CA LYS A 39 -8.35 -6.51 7.83
C LYS A 39 -8.32 -7.20 9.20
N ILE A 40 -7.15 -7.28 9.84
CA ILE A 40 -6.97 -7.90 11.16
C ILE A 40 -7.86 -7.23 12.23
N LYS A 41 -8.01 -5.90 12.16
CA LYS A 41 -8.82 -5.15 13.13
C LYS A 41 -10.30 -5.08 12.78
N GLY A 42 -10.71 -5.53 11.59
CA GLY A 42 -12.07 -5.34 11.07
C GLY A 42 -12.43 -3.87 10.82
N GLU A 43 -11.43 -3.02 10.57
CA GLU A 43 -11.61 -1.59 10.34
C GLU A 43 -11.87 -1.30 8.86
N LYS A 44 -12.86 -0.43 8.56
CA LYS A 44 -13.03 0.14 7.22
C LYS A 44 -12.18 1.40 7.11
N LEU A 45 -11.36 1.46 6.06
CA LEU A 45 -10.55 2.62 5.76
C LEU A 45 -11.36 3.65 4.95
N ASP A 46 -11.29 4.91 5.35
CA ASP A 46 -11.92 6.02 4.62
C ASP A 46 -11.24 6.31 3.28
N GLU A 47 -9.95 5.97 3.17
CA GLU A 47 -9.13 6.17 1.97
C GLU A 47 -8.41 4.87 1.57
N LYS A 48 -8.08 4.76 0.28
CA LYS A 48 -7.31 3.61 -0.22
C LYS A 48 -5.96 3.51 0.51
N PRO A 49 -5.49 2.31 0.89
CA PRO A 49 -4.21 2.13 1.56
C PRO A 49 -3.03 2.79 0.85
N LEU A 50 -3.05 2.81 -0.49
CA LEU A 50 -2.03 3.48 -1.31
C LEU A 50 -2.01 5.00 -1.10
N VAL A 51 -3.17 5.64 -0.97
CA VAL A 51 -3.28 7.09 -0.71
C VAL A 51 -2.75 7.40 0.68
N LEU A 52 -3.10 6.58 1.68
CA LEU A 52 -2.60 6.71 3.05
C LEU A 52 -1.07 6.56 3.11
N SER A 53 -0.52 5.61 2.38
CA SER A 53 0.93 5.39 2.26
C SER A 53 1.64 6.60 1.62
N LEU A 54 1.10 7.15 0.54
CA LEU A 54 1.63 8.37 -0.09
C LEU A 54 1.58 9.60 0.85
N LYS A 55 0.52 9.73 1.66
CA LYS A 55 0.42 10.79 2.67
C LYS A 55 1.49 10.64 3.76
N LYS A 56 1.76 9.41 4.23
CA LYS A 56 2.86 9.14 5.18
C LYS A 56 4.22 9.48 4.59
N LEU A 57 4.44 9.13 3.33
CA LEU A 57 5.66 9.51 2.61
C LEU A 57 5.82 11.03 2.53
N GLN A 58 4.77 11.75 2.16
CA GLN A 58 4.80 13.21 2.09
C GLN A 58 5.03 13.87 3.47
N ALA A 59 4.54 13.24 4.54
CA ALA A 59 4.78 13.69 5.91
C ALA A 59 6.19 13.37 6.43
N GLY A 60 6.97 12.55 5.72
CA GLY A 60 8.27 12.05 6.18
C GLY A 60 8.19 10.88 7.15
N ASP A 61 7.01 10.29 7.34
CA ASP A 61 6.75 9.16 8.24
C ASP A 61 7.06 7.79 7.59
N LEU A 62 7.45 7.78 6.32
CA LEU A 62 7.86 6.58 5.58
C LEU A 62 9.34 6.68 5.20
N SER A 63 10.17 5.82 5.80
CA SER A 63 11.58 5.70 5.42
C SER A 63 11.72 4.79 4.21
N PHE A 64 12.37 5.27 3.14
CA PHE A 64 12.56 4.52 1.88
C PHE A 64 14.03 4.20 1.54
N TYR A 65 14.97 4.47 2.44
CA TYR A 65 16.34 3.98 2.28
C TYR A 65 16.44 2.53 2.75
N TYR A 66 16.61 1.61 1.80
CA TYR A 66 16.98 0.21 2.02
C TYR A 66 18.43 0.12 2.52
N LYS A 67 18.69 0.63 3.73
CA LYS A 67 19.88 0.24 4.48
C LYS A 67 19.51 -0.94 5.37
N ASP A 68 19.78 -2.14 4.87
CA ASP A 68 20.01 -3.37 5.63
C ASP A 68 19.08 -3.60 6.84
N LYS A 69 17.77 -3.69 6.60
CA LYS A 69 16.87 -4.32 7.59
C LYS A 69 16.40 -5.66 7.03
N PRO A 70 16.54 -6.76 7.80
CA PRO A 70 16.03 -8.04 7.38
C PRO A 70 14.51 -7.91 7.19
N GLU A 71 14.06 -8.24 5.97
CA GLU A 71 12.64 -8.43 5.70
C GLU A 71 12.15 -9.55 6.60
N ILE A 72 11.22 -9.21 7.49
CA ILE A 72 10.49 -10.22 8.24
C ILE A 72 9.61 -10.90 7.19
N GLU A 73 9.85 -12.20 6.96
CA GLU A 73 9.05 -13.06 6.09
C GLU A 73 7.59 -12.97 6.57
N GLU A 74 6.78 -12.17 5.88
CA GLU A 74 5.33 -12.16 6.06
C GLU A 74 4.79 -13.34 5.25
N GLU A 75 4.13 -14.29 5.94
CA GLU A 75 3.47 -15.46 5.36
C GLU A 75 2.67 -15.05 4.12
N GLU A 76 2.88 -15.79 3.03
CA GLU A 76 2.08 -15.68 1.83
C GLU A 76 0.66 -16.14 2.19
N ASP A 77 -0.22 -15.20 2.50
CA ASP A 77 -1.66 -15.45 2.47
C ASP A 77 -1.99 -15.81 1.01
N GLU A 78 -2.02 -17.10 0.70
CA GLU A 78 -2.61 -17.64 -0.53
C GLU A 78 -4.06 -17.14 -0.55
N ASP A 79 -4.36 -16.21 -1.47
CA ASP A 79 -5.73 -15.86 -1.80
C ASP A 79 -6.39 -17.14 -2.35
N GLU A 80 -7.08 -17.90 -1.50
CA GLU A 80 -8.00 -18.96 -1.93
C GLU A 80 -9.06 -18.29 -2.82
N GLU A 81 -8.87 -18.38 -4.14
CA GLU A 81 -9.91 -18.11 -5.13
C GLU A 81 -11.03 -19.14 -4.91
N ASP A 82 -12.04 -18.72 -4.15
CA ASP A 82 -13.28 -19.47 -3.98
C ASP A 82 -14.07 -19.44 -5.29
N SER A 83 -13.67 -20.31 -6.23
CA SER A 83 -14.40 -20.58 -7.47
C SER A 83 -15.52 -21.58 -7.19
N GLU A 84 -16.61 -21.13 -6.57
CA GLU A 84 -17.87 -21.87 -6.60
C GLU A 84 -18.57 -21.58 -7.94
N GLU A 85 -18.36 -22.46 -8.94
CA GLU A 85 -19.26 -22.54 -10.08
C GLU A 85 -20.63 -23.07 -9.62
N PRO A 86 -21.76 -22.41 -9.96
CA PRO A 86 -23.07 -22.94 -9.61
C PRO A 86 -23.39 -24.16 -10.49
N GLU A 87 -23.56 -25.32 -9.87
CA GLU A 87 -24.12 -26.52 -10.54
C GLU A 87 -25.52 -26.19 -11.07
N THR A 88 -25.68 -26.17 -12.40
CA THR A 88 -26.99 -26.24 -13.02
C THR A 88 -27.38 -27.70 -13.19
N GLU A 89 -28.36 -28.16 -12.42
CA GLU A 89 -29.05 -29.44 -12.64
C GLU A 89 -29.91 -29.38 -13.91
N GLU A 90 -29.75 -30.38 -14.80
CA GLU A 90 -30.77 -30.81 -15.78
C GLU A 90 -31.20 -32.25 -15.49
#